data_AF-A0A0F9U8G0-F1
#
_entry.id   AF-A0A0F9U8G0-F1
#
_cell.length_a   1.000
_cell.length_b   1.000
_cell.length_c   1.000
_cell.angle_alpha   90.00
_cell.angle_beta   90.00
_cell.angle_gamma   90.00
#
_symmetry.space_group_name_H-M   'P 1'
#
loop_
_entity.id
_entity.type
_entity.pdbx_description
1 polymer ?
#
loop_
_entity_poly.entity_id
_entity_poly.type
_entity_poly.pdbx_seq_one_letter_code
_entity_poly.pdbx_strand_id
1 'polypeptide(L)'
;MQTLNSLQEDTAKLESLYGNRGNQQGQRLQSLEDKLSSQRDMIATQQRQIDHNARELLEAGNRTRTDWLLAEAEYLLRIANQRLLIEKDIGGALSALKSADEVLTESDDIGVYPVRQQLAREILALKGISSVDRTGLYLTLEAAIDGVHQLTDQALISEQAPGFVGSALSEDGSGPGGEPSVLFKAWEKFKSTLMQVVVVRRMDESVKPLLSPDQSAYARLNLQLMLEEAEMAVLRGNQPLYKRALAKANAAVEDWYDGSNPRVNALAKTLTELSSRNVAPDLPDISKSLDLLKERLAGRSGEGNGGDDS
;
A
#
# COMPACT_ATOMS: atom_id res chain seq x y z
N MET A 1 -38.92 22.51 -21.36
CA MET A 1 -38.53 23.67 -20.52
C MET A 1 -38.22 23.29 -19.07
N GLN A 2 -38.94 22.35 -18.43
CA GLN A 2 -38.65 21.94 -17.04
C GLN A 2 -37.35 21.11 -16.86
N THR A 3 -36.97 20.33 -17.86
CA THR A 3 -35.77 19.46 -17.83
C THR A 3 -34.44 20.21 -17.93
N LEU A 4 -34.44 21.40 -18.52
CA LEU A 4 -33.24 22.25 -18.60
C LEU A 4 -32.96 22.97 -17.27
N ASN A 5 -34.02 23.35 -16.54
CA ASN A 5 -33.87 23.93 -15.21
C ASN A 5 -33.37 22.89 -14.20
N SER A 6 -33.84 21.64 -14.26
CA SER A 6 -33.35 20.59 -13.36
C SER A 6 -31.88 20.23 -13.61
N LEU A 7 -31.45 20.21 -14.89
CA LEU A 7 -30.05 19.96 -15.24
C LEU A 7 -29.11 21.09 -14.79
N GLN A 8 -29.56 22.36 -14.85
CA GLN A 8 -28.82 23.50 -14.30
C GLN A 8 -28.72 23.46 -12.77
N GLU A 9 -29.79 23.00 -12.11
CA GLU A 9 -29.79 22.88 -10.66
C GLU A 9 -28.90 21.73 -10.17
N ASP A 10 -28.89 20.61 -10.91
CA ASP A 10 -28.05 19.45 -10.60
C ASP A 10 -26.56 19.74 -10.87
N THR A 11 -26.23 20.47 -11.95
CA THR A 11 -24.85 20.92 -12.21
C THR A 11 -24.36 21.92 -11.15
N ALA A 12 -25.20 22.88 -10.74
CA ALA A 12 -24.85 23.80 -9.66
C ALA A 12 -24.63 23.08 -8.31
N LYS A 13 -25.45 22.06 -8.00
CA LYS A 13 -25.26 21.21 -6.81
C LYS A 13 -23.97 20.40 -6.88
N LEU A 14 -23.67 19.79 -8.02
CA LEU A 14 -22.42 19.05 -8.24
C LEU A 14 -21.19 19.95 -8.11
N GLU A 15 -21.18 21.12 -8.73
CA GLU A 15 -20.10 22.12 -8.63
C GLU A 15 -19.87 22.52 -7.15
N SER A 16 -20.95 22.77 -6.41
CA SER A 16 -20.88 23.11 -4.99
C SER A 16 -20.32 21.98 -4.12
N LEU A 17 -20.64 20.73 -4.45
CA LEU A 17 -20.19 19.55 -3.73
C LEU A 17 -18.70 19.26 -4.00
N TYR A 18 -18.25 19.43 -5.24
CA TYR A 18 -16.82 19.31 -5.59
C TYR A 18 -15.99 20.44 -4.97
N GLY A 19 -16.48 21.68 -5.02
CA GLY A 19 -15.82 22.81 -4.36
C GLY A 19 -15.71 22.63 -2.85
N ASN A 20 -16.78 22.19 -2.19
CA ASN A 20 -16.75 21.93 -0.74
C ASN A 20 -15.83 20.76 -0.36
N ARG A 21 -15.81 19.68 -1.14
CA ARG A 21 -14.94 18.53 -0.87
C ARG A 21 -13.46 18.87 -1.09
N GLY A 22 -13.15 19.64 -2.14
CA GLY A 22 -11.80 20.16 -2.39
C GLY A 22 -11.32 21.08 -1.26
N ASN A 23 -12.18 21.98 -0.80
CA ASN A 23 -11.87 22.87 0.33
C ASN A 23 -11.66 22.09 1.65
N GLN A 24 -12.48 21.08 1.93
CA GLN A 24 -12.29 20.22 3.12
C GLN A 24 -11.02 19.39 3.06
N GLN A 25 -10.64 18.88 1.88
CA GLN A 25 -9.36 18.18 1.71
C GLN A 25 -8.16 19.12 1.84
N GLY A 26 -8.22 20.32 1.26
CA GLY A 26 -7.18 21.34 1.41
C GLY A 26 -6.98 21.75 2.87
N GLN A 27 -8.06 21.96 3.62
CA GLN A 27 -7.98 22.26 5.05
C GLN A 27 -7.38 21.11 5.87
N ARG A 28 -7.70 19.85 5.54
CA ARG A 28 -7.10 18.68 6.19
C ARG A 28 -5.61 18.57 5.91
N LEU A 29 -5.20 18.76 4.65
CA LEU A 29 -3.79 18.74 4.25
C LEU A 29 -3.01 19.84 4.96
N GLN A 30 -3.51 21.08 4.96
CA GLN A 30 -2.90 22.17 5.70
C GLN A 30 -2.76 21.83 7.20
N SER A 31 -3.81 21.29 7.82
CA SER A 31 -3.77 20.91 9.24
C SER A 31 -2.77 19.78 9.56
N LEU A 32 -2.55 18.87 8.59
CA LEU A 32 -1.57 17.78 8.71
C LEU A 32 -0.15 18.32 8.57
N GLU A 33 0.03 19.28 7.66
CA GLU A 33 1.31 19.94 7.39
C GLU A 33 1.74 20.82 8.57
N ASP A 34 0.80 21.57 9.16
CA ASP A 34 1.01 22.34 10.39
C ASP A 34 1.33 21.42 11.58
N LYS A 35 0.66 20.27 11.69
CA LYS A 35 0.97 19.24 12.70
C LYS A 35 2.35 18.65 12.50
N LEU A 36 2.75 18.36 11.27
CA LEU A 36 4.08 17.85 10.95
C LEU A 36 5.17 18.90 11.23
N SER A 37 4.93 20.16 10.91
CA SER A 37 5.86 21.26 11.22
C SER A 37 6.03 21.43 12.72
N SER A 38 4.92 21.53 13.47
CA SER A 38 4.97 21.66 14.93
C SER A 38 5.62 20.45 15.61
N GLN A 39 5.41 19.23 15.09
CA GLN A 39 6.08 18.03 15.58
C GLN A 39 7.59 18.05 15.28
N ARG A 40 8.01 18.52 14.09
CA ARG A 40 9.43 18.73 13.76
C ARG A 40 10.07 19.78 14.66
N ASP A 41 9.40 20.90 14.91
CA ASP A 41 9.90 21.96 15.79
C ASP A 41 10.02 21.48 17.24
N MET A 42 9.06 20.66 17.69
CA MET A 42 9.11 20.02 19.00
C MET A 42 10.30 19.07 19.12
N ILE A 43 10.53 18.21 18.12
CA ILE A 43 11.69 17.32 18.07
C ILE A 43 13.00 18.12 18.04
N ALA A 44 13.10 19.16 17.21
CA ALA A 44 14.29 20.00 17.13
C ALA A 44 14.57 20.77 18.44
N THR A 45 13.52 21.11 19.18
CA THR A 45 13.65 21.76 20.49
C THR A 45 14.05 20.74 21.57
N GLN A 46 13.48 19.54 21.56
CA GLN A 46 13.92 18.44 22.42
C GLN A 46 15.39 18.08 22.16
N GLN A 47 15.80 17.97 20.90
CA GLN A 47 17.18 17.68 20.53
C GLN A 47 18.15 18.73 21.10
N ARG A 48 17.82 20.03 20.94
CA ARG A 48 18.63 21.11 21.51
C ARG A 48 18.69 21.09 23.04
N GLN A 49 17.58 20.73 23.70
CA GLN A 49 17.55 20.59 25.16
C GLN A 49 18.38 19.39 25.65
N ILE A 50 18.36 18.28 24.89
CA ILE A 50 19.20 17.11 25.15
C ILE A 50 20.67 17.48 24.98
N ASP A 51 21.04 18.17 23.89
CA ASP A 51 22.42 18.59 23.63
C ASP A 51 22.94 19.60 24.67
N HIS A 52 22.07 20.51 25.13
CA HIS A 52 22.42 21.49 26.17
C HIS A 52 22.62 20.81 27.53
N ASN A 53 21.69 19.95 27.94
CA ASN A 53 21.86 19.12 29.15
C ASN A 53 23.12 18.27 29.02
N ALA A 54 23.37 17.61 27.89
CA ALA A 54 24.57 16.80 27.70
C ALA A 54 25.87 17.59 27.96
N ARG A 55 25.93 18.87 27.53
CA ARG A 55 27.09 19.74 27.79
C ARG A 55 27.22 20.13 29.27
N GLU A 56 26.13 20.49 29.94
CA GLU A 56 26.16 20.78 31.38
C GLU A 56 26.49 19.52 32.21
N LEU A 57 26.03 18.34 31.76
CA LEU A 57 26.30 17.05 32.39
C LEU A 57 27.76 16.58 32.17
N LEU A 58 28.40 16.97 31.07
CA LEU A 58 29.82 16.75 30.81
C LEU A 58 30.73 17.59 31.72
N GLU A 59 30.26 18.77 32.17
CA GLU A 59 30.92 19.54 33.23
C GLU A 59 30.69 18.91 34.62
N ALA A 60 29.60 18.16 34.80
CA ALA A 60 29.22 17.46 36.01
C ALA A 60 29.77 16.02 36.13
N GLY A 61 31.06 15.79 35.87
CA GLY A 61 31.75 14.55 36.26
C GLY A 61 31.36 13.24 35.53
N ASN A 62 32.10 12.16 35.81
CA ASN A 62 32.08 10.93 35.01
C ASN A 62 30.78 10.12 35.15
N ARG A 63 30.14 10.12 36.33
CA ARG A 63 28.90 9.37 36.60
C ARG A 63 27.73 9.90 35.76
N THR A 64 27.66 11.20 35.62
CA THR A 64 26.63 11.91 34.86
C THR A 64 26.76 11.67 33.35
N ARG A 65 28.00 11.63 32.84
CA ARG A 65 28.26 11.24 31.44
C ARG A 65 27.83 9.80 31.16
N THR A 66 28.15 8.86 32.04
CA THR A 66 27.70 7.47 31.90
C THR A 66 26.18 7.37 31.91
N ASP A 67 25.50 8.05 32.85
CA ASP A 67 24.04 8.01 32.94
C ASP A 67 23.37 8.60 31.68
N TRP A 68 23.96 9.65 31.08
CA TRP A 68 23.52 10.19 29.79
C TRP A 68 23.71 9.18 28.64
N LEU A 69 24.88 8.53 28.54
CA LEU A 69 25.14 7.52 27.51
C LEU A 69 24.18 6.34 27.62
N LEU A 70 23.85 5.89 28.83
CA LEU A 70 22.88 4.81 29.04
C LEU A 70 21.46 5.21 28.60
N ALA A 71 21.06 6.46 28.83
CA ALA A 71 19.77 6.97 28.36
C ALA A 71 19.71 7.07 26.82
N GLU A 72 20.81 7.50 26.19
CA GLU A 72 20.90 7.55 24.72
C GLU A 72 20.85 6.14 24.12
N ALA A 73 21.53 5.17 24.71
CA ALA A 73 21.44 3.77 24.31
C ALA A 73 19.99 3.25 24.43
N GLU A 74 19.28 3.57 25.53
CA GLU A 74 17.86 3.19 25.69
C GLU A 74 16.98 3.79 24.59
N TYR A 75 17.20 5.06 24.26
CA TYR A 75 16.48 5.75 23.18
C TYR A 75 16.72 5.07 21.82
N LEU A 76 17.97 4.74 21.49
CA LEU A 76 18.31 4.04 20.26
C LEU A 76 17.69 2.64 20.18
N LEU A 77 17.68 1.89 21.30
CA LEU A 77 17.02 0.59 21.37
C LEU A 77 15.49 0.69 21.19
N ARG A 78 14.86 1.77 21.70
CA ARG A 78 13.43 2.06 21.46
C ARG A 78 13.17 2.35 19.98
N ILE A 79 14.00 3.17 19.33
CA ILE A 79 13.90 3.43 17.89
C ILE A 79 14.04 2.13 17.10
N ALA A 80 15.00 1.27 17.44
CA ALA A 80 15.20 0.00 16.76
C ALA A 80 13.94 -0.88 16.82
N ASN A 81 13.36 -1.02 18.02
CA ASN A 81 12.13 -1.77 18.23
C ASN A 81 10.94 -1.17 17.48
N GLN A 82 10.79 0.16 17.48
CA GLN A 82 9.73 0.85 16.75
C GLN A 82 9.84 0.62 15.24
N ARG A 83 11.03 0.83 14.65
CA ARG A 83 11.28 0.63 13.23
C ARG A 83 11.02 -0.82 12.81
N LEU A 84 11.42 -1.79 13.63
CA LEU A 84 11.19 -3.20 13.33
C LEU A 84 9.70 -3.57 13.43
N LEU A 85 9.02 -3.17 14.50
CA LEU A 85 7.64 -3.59 14.77
C LEU A 85 6.63 -2.87 13.88
N ILE A 86 6.79 -1.55 13.71
CA ILE A 86 5.84 -0.69 13.01
C ILE A 86 6.19 -0.57 11.52
N GLU A 87 7.43 -0.20 11.21
CA GLU A 87 7.85 0.14 9.84
C GLU A 87 8.32 -1.09 9.05
N LYS A 88 8.56 -2.23 9.72
CA LYS A 88 9.19 -3.43 9.12
C LYS A 88 10.53 -3.10 8.45
N ASP A 89 11.21 -2.08 8.97
CA ASP A 89 12.49 -1.55 8.48
C ASP A 89 13.64 -2.27 9.20
N ILE A 90 14.06 -3.39 8.63
CA ILE A 90 15.17 -4.21 9.14
C ILE A 90 16.49 -3.41 9.09
N GLY A 91 16.70 -2.63 8.02
CA GLY A 91 17.92 -1.86 7.82
C GLY A 91 18.08 -0.76 8.86
N GLY A 92 17.03 0.05 9.06
CA GLY A 92 17.01 1.10 10.07
C GLY A 92 17.06 0.55 11.49
N ALA A 93 16.37 -0.56 11.78
CA ALA A 93 16.48 -1.23 13.08
C ALA A 93 17.91 -1.70 13.36
N LEU A 94 18.56 -2.35 12.39
CA LEU A 94 19.93 -2.83 12.51
C LEU A 94 20.94 -1.69 12.66
N SER A 95 20.72 -0.56 11.98
CA SER A 95 21.53 0.65 12.17
C SER A 95 21.39 1.19 13.60
N ALA A 96 20.16 1.32 14.11
CA ALA A 96 19.90 1.80 15.46
C ALA A 96 20.48 0.86 16.54
N LEU A 97 20.39 -0.47 16.37
CA LEU A 97 21.01 -1.43 17.30
C LEU A 97 22.55 -1.30 17.32
N LYS A 98 23.18 -1.06 16.16
CA LYS A 98 24.64 -0.84 16.10
C LYS A 98 25.05 0.44 16.82
N SER A 99 24.33 1.53 16.58
CA SER A 99 24.56 2.79 17.28
C SER A 99 24.37 2.63 18.80
N ALA A 100 23.38 1.85 19.23
CA ALA A 100 23.23 1.52 20.65
C ALA A 100 24.43 0.75 21.21
N ASP A 101 24.99 -0.22 20.48
CA ASP A 101 26.20 -0.94 20.93
C ASP A 101 27.43 -0.03 21.02
N GLU A 102 27.57 0.91 20.08
CA GLU A 102 28.63 1.93 20.08
C GLU A 102 28.53 2.82 21.33
N VAL A 103 27.33 3.34 21.63
CA VAL A 103 27.07 4.16 22.82
C VAL A 103 27.31 3.37 24.12
N LEU A 104 26.86 2.11 24.18
CA LEU A 104 27.12 1.23 25.33
C LEU A 104 28.61 0.95 25.51
N THR A 105 29.38 0.87 24.42
CA THR A 105 30.84 0.73 24.48
C THR A 105 31.49 1.99 25.03
N GLU A 106 31.03 3.16 24.62
CA GLU A 106 31.54 4.45 25.10
C GLU A 106 31.22 4.70 26.58
N SER A 107 30.14 4.12 27.10
CA SER A 107 29.69 4.30 28.49
C SER A 107 30.69 3.82 29.54
N ASP A 108 31.61 2.90 29.18
CA ASP A 108 32.61 2.26 30.04
C ASP A 108 32.02 1.63 31.33
N ASP A 109 30.73 1.28 31.32
CA ASP A 109 30.04 0.64 32.44
C ASP A 109 30.09 -0.88 32.32
N ILE A 110 30.79 -1.56 33.23
CA ILE A 110 30.87 -3.03 33.29
C ILE A 110 29.48 -3.67 33.37
N GLY A 111 28.52 -2.98 34.01
CA GLY A 111 27.14 -3.44 34.17
C GLY A 111 26.36 -3.58 32.86
N VAL A 112 26.83 -3.02 31.73
CA VAL A 112 26.17 -3.17 30.42
C VAL A 112 26.54 -4.46 29.69
N TYR A 113 27.49 -5.26 30.22
CA TYR A 113 27.92 -6.50 29.55
C TYR A 113 26.76 -7.44 29.18
N PRO A 114 25.76 -7.72 30.05
CA PRO A 114 24.62 -8.56 29.70
C PRO A 114 23.76 -7.96 28.56
N VAL A 115 23.61 -6.63 28.55
CA VAL A 115 22.89 -5.88 27.51
C VAL A 115 23.60 -6.06 26.17
N ARG A 116 24.91 -5.81 26.12
CA ARG A 116 25.71 -5.94 24.90
C ARG A 116 25.73 -7.37 24.35
N GLN A 117 25.79 -8.36 25.23
CA GLN A 117 25.72 -9.76 24.82
C GLN A 117 24.37 -10.09 24.15
N GLN A 118 23.27 -9.57 24.71
CA GLN A 118 21.94 -9.76 24.13
C GLN A 118 21.79 -8.98 22.81
N LEU A 119 22.28 -7.76 22.76
CA LEU A 119 22.28 -6.90 21.58
C LEU A 119 23.03 -7.57 20.40
N ALA A 120 24.17 -8.20 20.67
CA ALA A 120 24.91 -8.95 19.66
C ALA A 120 24.09 -10.13 19.07
N ARG A 121 23.30 -10.84 19.90
CA ARG A 121 22.39 -11.90 19.45
C ARG A 121 21.28 -11.35 18.56
N GLU A 122 20.69 -10.23 18.94
CA GLU A 122 19.61 -9.56 18.18
C GLU A 122 20.11 -9.02 16.84
N ILE A 123 21.29 -8.39 16.81
CA ILE A 123 21.95 -7.95 15.57
C ILE A 123 22.22 -9.15 14.65
N LEU A 124 22.71 -10.26 15.19
CA LEU A 124 22.96 -11.47 14.41
C LEU A 124 21.65 -12.07 13.86
N ALA A 125 20.60 -12.10 14.67
CA ALA A 125 19.28 -12.58 14.25
C ALA A 125 18.72 -11.74 13.09
N LEU A 126 18.81 -10.41 13.17
CA LEU A 126 18.38 -9.52 12.08
C LEU A 126 19.23 -9.66 10.82
N LYS A 127 20.55 -9.84 10.95
CA LYS A 127 21.44 -10.09 9.80
C LYS A 127 21.13 -11.40 9.07
N GLY A 128 20.57 -12.38 9.79
CA GLY A 128 20.18 -13.67 9.22
C GLY A 128 18.92 -13.59 8.34
N ILE A 129 18.18 -12.48 8.40
CA ILE A 129 16.98 -12.28 7.57
C ILE A 129 17.42 -11.74 6.22
N SER A 130 17.08 -12.47 5.15
CA SER A 130 17.27 -11.95 3.78
C SER A 130 16.47 -10.67 3.62
N SER A 131 17.13 -9.55 3.29
CA SER A 131 16.43 -8.30 3.01
C SER A 131 15.53 -8.47 1.79
N VAL A 132 14.28 -8.03 1.90
CA VAL A 132 13.38 -7.95 0.75
C VAL A 132 13.76 -6.71 -0.05
N ASP A 133 14.05 -6.89 -1.33
CA ASP A 133 14.22 -5.78 -2.28
C ASP A 133 12.86 -5.15 -2.61
N ARG A 134 12.33 -4.37 -1.67
CA ARG A 134 11.03 -3.69 -1.82
C ARG A 134 11.07 -2.66 -2.94
N THR A 135 12.22 -2.01 -3.16
CA THR A 135 12.40 -1.05 -4.26
C THR A 135 12.30 -1.77 -5.60
N GLY A 136 12.99 -2.91 -5.78
CA GLY A 136 12.88 -3.71 -7.00
C GLY A 136 11.45 -4.22 -7.25
N LEU A 137 10.75 -4.67 -6.19
CA LEU A 137 9.35 -5.09 -6.30
C LEU A 137 8.43 -3.94 -6.69
N TYR A 138 8.63 -2.75 -6.13
CA TYR A 138 7.89 -1.53 -6.49
C TYR A 138 8.13 -1.18 -7.97
N LEU A 139 9.39 -1.11 -8.41
CA LEU A 139 9.73 -0.80 -9.81
C LEU A 139 9.16 -1.83 -10.79
N THR A 140 9.08 -3.10 -10.38
CA THR A 140 8.47 -4.16 -11.19
C THR A 140 6.96 -3.97 -11.33
N LEU A 141 6.28 -3.50 -10.27
CA LEU A 141 4.86 -3.16 -10.30
C LEU A 141 4.60 -1.90 -11.15
N GLU A 142 5.44 -0.90 -11.04
CA GLU A 142 5.36 0.34 -11.83
C GLU A 142 5.48 0.00 -13.34
N ALA A 143 6.44 -0.83 -13.70
CA ALA A 143 6.58 -1.35 -15.07
C ALA A 143 5.37 -2.18 -15.52
N ALA A 144 4.70 -2.89 -14.61
CA ALA A 144 3.48 -3.62 -14.91
C ALA A 144 2.30 -2.67 -15.18
N ILE A 145 2.16 -1.59 -14.41
CA ILE A 145 1.17 -0.52 -14.62
C ILE A 145 1.38 0.15 -15.98
N ASP A 146 2.63 0.52 -16.31
CA ASP A 146 2.98 1.04 -17.62
C ASP A 146 2.62 0.06 -18.75
N GLY A 147 2.83 -1.23 -18.52
CA GLY A 147 2.41 -2.30 -19.42
C GLY A 147 0.89 -2.30 -19.66
N VAL A 148 0.08 -2.10 -18.61
CA VAL A 148 -1.38 -2.01 -18.69
C VAL A 148 -1.82 -0.81 -19.54
N HIS A 149 -1.17 0.35 -19.40
CA HIS A 149 -1.47 1.53 -20.21
C HIS A 149 -1.19 1.33 -21.71
N GLN A 150 -0.24 0.46 -22.04
CA GLN A 150 0.12 0.12 -23.41
C GLN A 150 -0.75 -0.99 -24.03
N LEU A 151 -1.66 -1.59 -23.26
CA LEU A 151 -2.64 -2.55 -23.80
C LEU A 151 -3.72 -1.77 -24.56
N THR A 152 -3.78 -2.00 -25.88
CA THR A 152 -4.83 -1.46 -26.75
C THR A 152 -6.15 -2.19 -26.51
N ASP A 153 -7.27 -1.60 -26.94
CA ASP A 153 -8.61 -2.20 -26.78
C ASP A 153 -8.73 -3.59 -27.45
N GLN A 154 -7.84 -3.93 -28.38
CA GLN A 154 -7.72 -5.26 -29.00
C GLN A 154 -7.22 -6.35 -28.04
N ALA A 155 -6.60 -5.98 -26.92
CA ALA A 155 -6.13 -6.92 -25.90
C ALA A 155 -7.23 -7.41 -24.96
N LEU A 156 -8.45 -6.86 -25.07
CA LEU A 156 -9.60 -7.15 -24.21
C LEU A 156 -10.65 -8.04 -24.88
N ILE A 157 -10.32 -8.65 -26.02
CA ILE A 157 -11.22 -9.55 -26.75
C ILE A 157 -11.19 -10.94 -26.09
N SER A 158 -11.52 -11.02 -24.80
CA SER A 158 -11.76 -12.29 -24.14
C SER A 158 -13.23 -12.70 -24.33
N GLU A 159 -13.48 -13.98 -24.63
CA GLU A 159 -14.84 -14.53 -24.73
C GLU A 159 -15.50 -14.68 -23.34
N GLN A 160 -14.71 -14.51 -22.28
CA GLN A 160 -15.08 -14.62 -20.87
C GLN A 160 -15.45 -13.26 -20.24
N ALA A 161 -15.19 -12.14 -20.92
CA ALA A 161 -15.49 -10.81 -20.39
C ALA A 161 -17.00 -10.65 -20.07
N PRO A 162 -17.36 -10.11 -18.90
CA PRO A 162 -18.73 -9.76 -18.58
C PRO A 162 -19.32 -8.79 -19.61
N GLY A 163 -20.34 -9.23 -20.36
CA GLY A 163 -20.95 -8.45 -21.44
C GLY A 163 -20.54 -8.87 -22.86
N PHE A 164 -19.70 -9.91 -23.00
CA PHE A 164 -19.39 -10.52 -24.28
C PHE A 164 -20.66 -11.16 -24.89
N VAL A 165 -21.16 -10.59 -25.98
CA VAL A 165 -22.21 -11.22 -26.79
C VAL A 165 -21.52 -12.07 -27.85
N GLY A 166 -21.17 -13.29 -27.49
CA GLY A 166 -20.73 -14.28 -28.48
C GLY A 166 -21.85 -14.53 -29.48
N SER A 167 -21.54 -14.47 -30.77
CA SER A 167 -22.45 -14.90 -31.84
C SER A 167 -22.56 -16.43 -31.81
N ALA A 168 -23.19 -16.96 -30.76
CA ALA A 168 -23.62 -18.35 -30.71
C ALA A 168 -24.82 -18.47 -31.65
N LEU A 169 -24.53 -18.90 -32.88
CA LEU A 169 -25.51 -19.45 -33.80
C LEU A 169 -26.32 -20.51 -33.06
N SER A 170 -27.54 -20.14 -32.68
CA SER A 170 -28.57 -21.10 -32.28
C SER A 170 -29.37 -21.43 -33.52
N GLU A 171 -28.88 -22.40 -34.29
CA GLU A 171 -29.76 -23.30 -35.04
C GLU A 171 -30.49 -24.14 -34.00
N ASP A 172 -31.77 -23.84 -33.77
CA ASP A 172 -32.71 -24.88 -33.40
C ASP A 172 -34.08 -24.56 -34.02
N GLY A 173 -34.63 -25.56 -34.69
CA GLY A 173 -35.89 -25.48 -35.40
C GLY A 173 -37.08 -25.77 -34.50
N SER A 174 -38.24 -25.88 -35.16
CA SER A 174 -39.49 -26.54 -34.72
C SER A 174 -40.68 -25.63 -34.44
N GLY A 175 -41.46 -25.35 -35.49
CA GLY A 175 -42.87 -25.79 -35.57
C GLY A 175 -43.98 -24.95 -34.91
N PRO A 176 -45.23 -25.03 -35.43
CA PRO A 176 -46.22 -23.94 -35.38
C PRO A 176 -47.44 -24.22 -34.49
N GLY A 177 -48.13 -23.16 -34.04
CA GLY A 177 -49.54 -23.22 -33.62
C GLY A 177 -49.83 -22.65 -32.24
N GLY A 178 -50.53 -21.51 -32.21
CA GLY A 178 -51.12 -20.92 -31.01
C GLY A 178 -51.46 -19.44 -31.23
N GLU A 179 -52.72 -19.08 -31.07
CA GLU A 179 -53.34 -17.80 -31.46
C GLU A 179 -52.62 -16.54 -30.94
N PRO A 180 -52.62 -15.43 -31.71
CA PRO A 180 -51.84 -14.25 -31.36
C PRO A 180 -52.50 -13.47 -30.22
N SER A 181 -51.90 -13.53 -29.03
CA SER A 181 -52.22 -12.64 -27.92
C SER A 181 -51.96 -11.19 -28.33
N VAL A 182 -52.92 -10.30 -28.08
CA VAL A 182 -52.91 -8.85 -28.42
C VAL A 182 -51.68 -8.09 -27.89
N LEU A 183 -50.97 -8.67 -26.91
CA LEU A 183 -49.69 -8.19 -26.39
C LEU A 183 -48.53 -8.36 -27.38
N PHE A 184 -48.57 -9.39 -28.23
CA PHE A 184 -47.55 -9.65 -29.26
C PHE A 184 -47.62 -8.64 -30.41
N LYS A 185 -48.82 -8.19 -30.78
CA LYS A 185 -49.02 -7.15 -31.81
C LYS A 185 -48.57 -5.76 -31.33
N ALA A 186 -48.69 -5.46 -30.04
CA ALA A 186 -48.16 -4.23 -29.45
C ALA A 186 -46.62 -4.25 -29.40
N TRP A 187 -46.04 -5.42 -29.08
CA TRP A 187 -44.59 -5.65 -29.10
C TRP A 187 -44.00 -5.59 -30.53
N GLU A 188 -44.68 -6.14 -31.52
CA GLU A 188 -44.27 -6.03 -32.94
C GLU A 188 -44.33 -4.59 -33.46
N LYS A 189 -45.38 -3.82 -33.11
CA LYS A 189 -45.45 -2.40 -33.48
C LYS A 189 -44.32 -1.59 -32.84
N PHE A 190 -44.01 -1.84 -31.57
CA PHE A 190 -42.89 -1.18 -30.88
C PHE A 190 -41.53 -1.56 -31.51
N LYS A 191 -41.34 -2.83 -31.86
CA LYS A 191 -40.13 -3.32 -32.55
C LYS A 191 -39.99 -2.72 -33.96
N SER A 192 -41.09 -2.54 -34.69
CA SER A 192 -41.09 -1.96 -36.04
C SER A 192 -40.73 -0.48 -36.07
N THR A 193 -41.08 0.28 -35.02
CA THR A 193 -40.72 1.69 -34.88
C THR A 193 -39.25 1.85 -34.46
N LEU A 194 -38.69 0.89 -33.71
CA LEU A 194 -37.29 0.90 -33.31
C LEU A 194 -36.33 0.45 -34.44
N MET A 195 -36.77 -0.42 -35.35
CA MET A 195 -35.96 -0.86 -36.50
C MET A 195 -35.78 0.20 -37.61
N GLN A 196 -36.52 1.31 -37.58
CA GLN A 196 -36.32 2.42 -38.52
C GLN A 196 -35.07 3.27 -38.22
N VAL A 197 -34.36 3.00 -37.11
CA VAL A 197 -33.10 3.67 -36.73
C VAL A 197 -31.96 2.66 -36.57
N VAL A 198 -31.95 1.60 -37.40
CA VAL A 198 -30.77 0.72 -37.50
C VAL A 198 -30.45 0.52 -38.98
N VAL A 199 -29.46 1.28 -39.45
CA VAL A 199 -28.87 1.10 -40.79
C VAL A 199 -28.09 -0.22 -40.79
N VAL A 200 -28.71 -1.28 -41.28
CA VAL A 200 -28.02 -2.56 -41.55
C VAL A 200 -27.18 -2.37 -42.81
N ARG A 201 -25.92 -1.99 -42.65
CA ARG A 201 -24.91 -2.04 -43.69
C ARG A 201 -24.21 -3.40 -43.59
N ARG A 202 -24.49 -4.31 -44.53
CA ARG A 202 -23.71 -5.55 -44.68
C ARG A 202 -22.30 -5.18 -45.14
N MET A 203 -21.31 -5.55 -44.34
CA MET A 203 -19.91 -5.60 -44.76
C MET A 203 -19.43 -7.01 -44.42
N ASP A 204 -18.94 -7.73 -45.43
CA ASP A 204 -18.46 -9.11 -45.40
C ASP A 204 -17.10 -9.23 -44.68
N GLU A 205 -17.07 -8.94 -43.39
CA GLU A 205 -15.99 -9.38 -42.51
C GLU A 205 -16.58 -9.54 -41.11
N SER A 206 -16.35 -10.70 -40.48
CA SER A 206 -16.91 -11.04 -39.17
C SER A 206 -16.25 -10.17 -38.09
N VAL A 207 -16.75 -8.94 -37.92
CA VAL A 207 -16.33 -8.03 -36.85
C VAL A 207 -16.80 -8.65 -35.54
N LYS A 208 -15.89 -9.37 -34.85
CA LYS A 208 -16.10 -9.84 -33.48
C LYS A 208 -16.55 -8.63 -32.64
N PRO A 209 -17.66 -8.71 -31.88
CA PRO A 209 -18.17 -7.57 -31.14
C PRO A 209 -17.11 -7.06 -30.17
N LEU A 210 -16.62 -5.85 -30.43
CA LEU A 210 -15.72 -5.15 -29.52
C LEU A 210 -16.50 -4.83 -28.23
N LEU A 211 -15.85 -4.93 -27.07
CA LEU A 211 -16.39 -4.35 -25.84
C LEU A 211 -16.72 -2.87 -26.11
N SER A 212 -17.76 -2.33 -25.45
CA SER A 212 -18.03 -0.89 -25.59
C SER A 212 -16.80 -0.10 -25.07
N PRO A 213 -16.45 1.05 -25.68
CA PRO A 213 -15.29 1.85 -25.26
C PRO A 213 -15.23 2.16 -23.76
N ASP A 214 -16.38 2.20 -23.09
CA ASP A 214 -16.48 2.38 -21.65
C ASP A 214 -15.96 1.14 -20.89
N GLN A 215 -16.30 -0.08 -21.30
CA GLN A 215 -15.91 -1.32 -20.62
C GLN A 215 -14.40 -1.57 -20.66
N SER A 216 -13.73 -1.22 -21.77
CA SER A 216 -12.27 -1.34 -21.87
C SER A 216 -11.51 -0.35 -20.98
N ALA A 217 -12.07 0.85 -20.79
CA ALA A 217 -11.55 1.82 -19.86
C ALA A 217 -11.71 1.34 -18.40
N TYR A 218 -12.87 0.77 -18.05
CA TYR A 218 -13.10 0.21 -16.72
C TYR A 218 -12.15 -0.95 -16.38
N ALA A 219 -11.93 -1.89 -17.29
CA ALA A 219 -11.02 -3.01 -17.07
C ALA A 219 -9.58 -2.52 -16.78
N ARG A 220 -9.07 -1.57 -17.57
CA ARG A 220 -7.75 -0.96 -17.38
C ARG A 220 -7.66 -0.21 -16.05
N LEU A 221 -8.65 0.62 -15.73
CA LEU A 221 -8.67 1.37 -14.47
C LEU A 221 -8.71 0.45 -13.25
N ASN A 222 -9.52 -0.60 -13.31
CA ASN A 222 -9.65 -1.56 -12.23
C ASN A 222 -8.33 -2.33 -12.00
N LEU A 223 -7.68 -2.78 -13.06
CA LEU A 223 -6.39 -3.45 -12.98
C LEU A 223 -5.31 -2.49 -12.44
N GLN A 224 -5.25 -1.26 -12.95
CA GLN A 224 -4.33 -0.24 -12.44
C GLN A 224 -4.51 -0.03 -10.94
N LEU A 225 -5.75 0.17 -10.46
CA LEU A 225 -6.04 0.38 -9.05
C LEU A 225 -5.56 -0.80 -8.17
N MET A 226 -5.70 -2.03 -8.66
CA MET A 226 -5.21 -3.22 -7.96
C MET A 226 -3.68 -3.26 -7.88
N LEU A 227 -2.99 -2.85 -8.94
CA LEU A 227 -1.52 -2.77 -8.95
C LEU A 227 -1.01 -1.65 -8.04
N GLU A 228 -1.67 -0.49 -8.03
CA GLU A 228 -1.38 0.61 -7.09
C GLU A 228 -1.63 0.18 -5.62
N GLU A 229 -2.69 -0.60 -5.34
CA GLU A 229 -2.92 -1.20 -4.01
C GLU A 229 -1.76 -2.15 -3.62
N ALA A 230 -1.23 -2.91 -4.59
CA ALA A 230 -0.09 -3.79 -4.39
C ALA A 230 1.21 -3.00 -4.13
N GLU A 231 1.47 -1.91 -4.86
CA GLU A 231 2.64 -1.04 -4.64
C GLU A 231 2.65 -0.47 -3.22
N MET A 232 1.52 0.09 -2.80
CA MET A 232 1.37 0.62 -1.44
C MET A 232 1.56 -0.48 -0.39
N ALA A 233 1.15 -1.71 -0.67
CA ALA A 233 1.36 -2.84 0.21
C ALA A 233 2.83 -3.27 0.29
N VAL A 234 3.57 -3.25 -0.83
CA VAL A 234 5.03 -3.51 -0.86
C VAL A 234 5.75 -2.48 0.00
N LEU A 235 5.46 -1.19 -0.21
CA LEU A 235 6.11 -0.09 0.53
C LEU A 235 5.88 -0.19 2.04
N ARG A 236 4.69 -0.62 2.46
CA ARG A 236 4.33 -0.78 3.87
C ARG A 236 4.68 -2.15 4.45
N GLY A 237 5.25 -3.07 3.66
CA GLY A 237 5.48 -4.46 4.09
C GLY A 237 4.21 -5.18 4.54
N ASN A 238 3.06 -4.89 3.91
CA ASN A 238 1.77 -5.49 4.26
C ASN A 238 1.49 -6.72 3.39
N GLN A 239 1.98 -7.89 3.81
CA GLN A 239 1.83 -9.14 3.05
C GLN A 239 0.36 -9.53 2.76
N PRO A 240 -0.59 -9.45 3.71
CA PRO A 240 -1.99 -9.78 3.42
C PRO A 240 -2.59 -8.89 2.33
N LEU A 241 -2.35 -7.58 2.40
CA LEU A 241 -2.83 -6.61 1.41
C LEU A 241 -2.20 -6.88 0.04
N TYR A 242 -0.89 -7.11 0.00
CA TYR A 242 -0.14 -7.42 -1.21
C TYR A 242 -0.68 -8.67 -1.92
N LYS A 243 -0.83 -9.78 -1.18
CA LYS A 243 -1.38 -11.03 -1.75
C LYS A 243 -2.80 -10.84 -2.28
N ARG A 244 -3.65 -10.10 -1.55
CA ARG A 244 -5.03 -9.84 -1.96
C ARG A 244 -5.10 -8.98 -3.22
N ALA A 245 -4.31 -7.92 -3.29
CA ALA A 245 -4.25 -7.02 -4.44
C ALA A 245 -3.79 -7.77 -5.71
N LEU A 246 -2.71 -8.56 -5.61
CA LEU A 246 -2.22 -9.37 -6.73
C LEU A 246 -3.18 -10.50 -7.13
N ALA A 247 -3.86 -11.13 -6.18
CA ALA A 247 -4.87 -12.14 -6.50
C ALA A 247 -6.03 -11.54 -7.30
N LYS A 248 -6.50 -10.34 -6.92
CA LYS A 248 -7.51 -9.61 -7.68
C LYS A 248 -7.00 -9.20 -9.06
N ALA A 249 -5.75 -8.73 -9.16
CA ALA A 249 -5.15 -8.35 -10.44
C ALA A 249 -5.05 -9.55 -11.39
N ASN A 250 -4.59 -10.71 -10.89
CA ASN A 250 -4.53 -11.95 -11.67
C ASN A 250 -5.92 -12.38 -12.17
N ALA A 251 -6.93 -12.37 -11.29
CA ALA A 251 -8.31 -12.68 -11.67
C ALA A 251 -8.85 -11.69 -12.72
N ALA A 252 -8.58 -10.40 -12.57
CA ALA A 252 -8.99 -9.39 -13.54
C ALA A 252 -8.31 -9.58 -14.92
N VAL A 253 -7.04 -10.02 -14.94
CA VAL A 253 -6.35 -10.36 -16.18
C VAL A 253 -6.99 -11.58 -16.85
N GLU A 254 -7.33 -12.62 -16.09
CA GLU A 254 -7.99 -13.83 -16.60
C GLU A 254 -9.41 -13.58 -17.10
N ASP A 255 -10.19 -12.75 -16.39
CA ASP A 255 -11.60 -12.50 -16.69
C ASP A 255 -11.81 -11.53 -17.88
N TRP A 256 -10.92 -10.54 -18.05
CA TRP A 256 -11.15 -9.43 -18.99
C TRP A 256 -10.21 -9.43 -20.19
N TYR A 257 -9.00 -9.99 -20.08
CA TYR A 257 -7.98 -9.86 -21.12
C TYR A 257 -7.80 -11.15 -21.93
N ASP A 258 -7.46 -10.99 -23.20
CA ASP A 258 -7.20 -12.12 -24.09
C ASP A 258 -5.82 -12.73 -23.81
N GLY A 259 -5.84 -13.95 -23.26
CA GLY A 259 -4.64 -14.76 -23.01
C GLY A 259 -3.88 -15.19 -24.28
N SER A 260 -4.39 -14.94 -25.49
CA SER A 260 -3.63 -15.15 -26.73
C SER A 260 -2.62 -14.01 -26.99
N ASN A 261 -2.82 -12.83 -26.38
CA ASN A 261 -1.97 -11.67 -26.59
C ASN A 261 -0.62 -11.84 -25.86
N PRO A 262 0.53 -11.76 -26.56
CA PRO A 262 1.85 -11.90 -25.94
C PRO A 262 2.12 -10.92 -24.79
N ARG A 263 1.57 -9.70 -24.84
CA ARG A 263 1.74 -8.70 -23.77
C ARG A 263 0.93 -9.04 -22.53
N VAL A 264 -0.29 -9.56 -22.71
CA VAL A 264 -1.16 -10.02 -21.60
C VAL A 264 -0.51 -11.21 -20.91
N ASN A 265 0.04 -12.17 -21.67
CA ASN A 265 0.77 -13.31 -21.10
C ASN A 265 2.02 -12.87 -20.32
N ALA A 266 2.79 -11.92 -20.86
CA ALA A 266 3.95 -11.37 -20.16
C ALA A 266 3.54 -10.72 -18.83
N LEU A 267 2.47 -9.92 -18.83
CA LEU A 267 1.93 -9.29 -17.63
C LEU A 267 1.46 -10.34 -16.61
N ALA A 268 0.64 -11.31 -17.02
CA ALA A 268 0.13 -12.38 -16.16
C ALA A 268 1.27 -13.17 -15.49
N LYS A 269 2.33 -13.45 -16.25
CA LYS A 269 3.53 -14.12 -15.73
C LYS A 269 4.24 -13.25 -14.69
N THR A 270 4.46 -11.97 -14.95
CA THR A 270 5.04 -11.03 -14.00
C THR A 270 4.23 -10.95 -12.70
N LEU A 271 2.90 -10.86 -12.79
CA LEU A 271 2.02 -10.83 -11.62
C LEU A 271 2.08 -12.13 -10.81
N THR A 272 2.20 -13.28 -11.49
CA THR A 272 2.39 -14.58 -10.86
C THR A 272 3.74 -14.65 -10.14
N GLU A 273 4.82 -14.19 -10.78
CA GLU A 273 6.15 -14.13 -10.17
C GLU A 273 6.16 -13.21 -8.95
N LEU A 274 5.55 -12.04 -9.03
CA LEU A 274 5.36 -11.11 -7.91
C LEU A 274 4.57 -11.76 -6.77
N SER A 275 3.49 -12.50 -7.06
CA SER A 275 2.66 -13.14 -6.04
C SER A 275 3.40 -14.17 -5.18
N SER A 276 4.49 -14.75 -5.71
CA SER A 276 5.35 -15.70 -5.00
C SER A 276 6.32 -15.03 -4.01
N ARG A 277 6.52 -13.71 -4.12
CA ARG A 277 7.47 -12.96 -3.29
C ARG A 277 6.88 -12.65 -1.93
N ASN A 278 7.71 -12.85 -0.89
CA ASN A 278 7.38 -12.42 0.46
C ASN A 278 7.91 -11.00 0.70
N VAL A 279 7.01 -10.06 0.97
CA VAL A 279 7.31 -8.64 1.25
C VAL A 279 7.41 -8.34 2.74
N ALA A 280 7.00 -9.29 3.59
CA ALA A 280 7.03 -9.20 5.05
C ALA A 280 7.57 -10.52 5.64
N PRO A 281 8.91 -10.72 5.68
CA PRO A 281 9.48 -11.87 6.35
C PRO A 281 9.17 -11.83 7.84
N ASP A 282 9.13 -13.00 8.47
CA ASP A 282 8.96 -13.10 9.92
C ASP A 282 10.15 -12.44 10.63
N LEU A 283 9.83 -11.56 11.57
CA LEU A 283 10.83 -10.76 12.29
C LEU A 283 11.04 -11.33 13.69
N PRO A 284 12.31 -11.49 14.13
CA PRO A 284 12.61 -11.89 15.48
C PRO A 284 12.28 -10.76 16.46
N ASP A 285 12.06 -11.13 17.71
CA ASP A 285 11.94 -10.19 18.81
C ASP A 285 13.33 -9.63 19.21
N ILE A 286 13.44 -8.29 19.25
CA ILE A 286 14.66 -7.54 19.60
C ILE A 286 14.46 -6.67 20.86
N SER A 287 13.45 -6.96 21.67
CA SER A 287 13.12 -6.15 22.85
C SER A 287 13.95 -6.50 24.11
N LYS A 288 14.60 -7.68 24.14
CA LYS A 288 15.26 -8.17 25.35
C LYS A 288 16.45 -7.31 25.77
N SER A 289 17.24 -6.79 24.83
CA SER A 289 18.33 -5.86 25.15
C SER A 289 17.83 -4.57 25.81
N LEU A 290 16.69 -4.05 25.33
CA LEU A 290 16.04 -2.87 25.89
C LEU A 290 15.57 -3.12 27.33
N ASP A 291 14.97 -4.27 27.60
CA ASP A 291 14.49 -4.62 28.93
C ASP A 291 15.64 -4.77 29.93
N LEU A 292 16.73 -5.45 29.54
CA LEU A 292 17.94 -5.55 30.36
C LEU A 292 18.56 -4.18 30.66
N LEU A 293 18.53 -3.25 29.69
CA LEU A 293 19.05 -1.90 29.90
C LEU A 293 18.19 -1.08 30.86
N LYS A 294 16.86 -1.22 30.78
CA LYS A 294 15.94 -0.58 31.74
C LYS A 294 16.16 -1.10 33.16
N GLU A 295 16.35 -2.41 33.33
CA GLU A 295 16.69 -3.00 34.63
C GLU A 295 18.00 -2.43 35.18
N ARG A 296 19.02 -2.31 34.33
CA ARG A 296 20.31 -1.68 34.70
C ARG A 296 20.12 -0.23 35.15
N LEU A 297 19.34 0.56 34.41
CA LEU A 297 19.05 1.95 34.74
C LEU A 297 18.27 2.08 36.06
N ALA A 298 17.24 1.25 36.27
CA ALA A 298 16.45 1.25 37.49
C ALA A 298 17.32 0.95 38.74
N GLY A 299 18.27 0.02 38.63
CA GLY A 299 19.24 -0.27 39.69
C GLY A 299 20.12 0.95 40.05
N ARG A 300 20.54 1.75 39.06
CA ARG A 300 21.38 2.95 39.28
C ARG A 300 20.63 4.09 39.95
N SER A 301 19.36 4.27 39.61
CA SER A 301 18.48 5.30 40.18
C SER A 301 18.17 5.03 41.65
N GLY A 302 18.06 3.76 42.05
CA GLY A 302 17.77 3.36 43.44
C GLY A 302 18.94 3.56 44.41
N GLU A 303 20.18 3.36 43.95
CA GLU A 303 21.39 3.52 44.79
C GLU A 303 21.71 4.98 45.16
N GLY A 304 21.17 5.97 44.44
CA GLY A 304 21.42 7.39 44.69
C GLY A 304 20.60 8.01 45.83
N ASN A 305 19.54 7.34 46.33
CA ASN A 305 18.57 7.92 47.27
C ASN A 305 18.64 7.32 48.70
N GLY A 306 19.64 6.48 49.00
CA GLY A 306 19.71 5.72 50.26
C GLY A 306 20.81 6.15 51.24
N GLY A 307 21.39 7.34 51.08
CA GLY A 307 22.64 7.73 51.76
C GLY A 307 22.58 8.86 52.79
N ASP A 308 21.41 9.41 53.14
CA ASP A 308 21.32 10.64 53.96
C ASP A 308 20.50 10.48 55.25
N ASP A 309 20.59 9.32 55.91
CA ASP A 309 19.99 9.12 57.23
C ASP A 309 20.90 8.24 58.10
N SER A 310 21.93 8.86 58.70
CA SER A 310 22.71 8.35 59.85
C SER A 310 23.48 9.47 60.53
#